data_AF-A0A0F6YS29-F1
#
_entry.id   AF-A0A0F6YS29-F1
#
_cell.length_a   1.000
_cell.length_b   1.000
_cell.length_c   1.000
_cell.angle_alpha   90.00
_cell.angle_beta   90.00
_cell.angle_gamma   90.00
#
_symmetry.space_group_name_H-M   'P 1'
#
loop_
_entity.id
_entity.type
_entity.pdbx_description
1 polymer ?
#
loop_
_entity_poly.entity_id
_entity_poly.type
_entity_poly.pdbx_seq_one_letter_code
_entity_poly.pdbx_strand_id
1 'polypeptide(L)'
;LHADAHDFDSQTSSLEEVSRKIFSAHFGQLAIIFFWISGMHFHGAYFSNYSSWLTDPINIKQSSQVVWPIVGQEILNGDVGGNFQGVQTTSGWFQLWRAEGITSEVELYWTAIGGLIMAGIMIFAGWFHYHKAAPKLEWFQNAESMMNHHLAGLLGLGSLSWSGHQIHVALPINKLLDAGVAPQEIPLPHEFIINRELMSQLYPSFQKGLSPFFGGHWGEYSDFLTFKGGLNPITGGLWLSDVAHHHVAIAVLFIIAGHMYRTNWGIGHSMKEILEAHKDPFSGEGHKGLYEILTTSWHAQVGTNLALFGSLSIIVAHHMYAMPPYPYIATDYATQLSLFTHHVWIGGFCIVGGAAHGAIFMVRDYIPANNYNNLLDRVLRHRDAIISHLNWVCIFLGMHAFGFYVHNDTMRALGRPQDMFSDKAIQLQPIFAQWIQNIHLLAPGTTAPNALATTSYAFGGEIVEIGGKIAMMPIKLGTADFMVHHIHAFTIHVTVLILLKGVLYARSSKLIPDKANLG
;
A
#
# COMPACT_ATOMS: atom_id res chain seq x y z
N LEU A 1 -19.25 27.11 -8.12
CA LEU A 1 -18.42 27.55 -6.96
C LEU A 1 -17.75 26.37 -6.27
N HIS A 2 -18.48 25.53 -5.50
CA HIS A 2 -17.85 24.39 -4.82
C HIS A 2 -17.32 23.31 -5.79
N ALA A 3 -18.09 22.99 -6.84
CA ALA A 3 -17.70 21.97 -7.83
C ALA A 3 -16.44 22.35 -8.63
N ASP A 4 -16.24 23.65 -8.88
CA ASP A 4 -15.20 24.16 -9.79
C ASP A 4 -13.97 24.69 -9.02
N ALA A 5 -13.96 24.58 -7.69
CA ALA A 5 -12.93 25.19 -6.84
C ALA A 5 -11.53 24.63 -7.12
N HIS A 6 -11.43 23.32 -7.37
CA HIS A 6 -10.17 22.61 -7.65
C HIS A 6 -10.03 22.19 -9.13
N ASP A 7 -10.92 22.66 -10.00
CA ASP A 7 -10.81 22.49 -11.45
C ASP A 7 -9.86 23.57 -12.01
N PHE A 8 -8.57 23.48 -11.69
CA PHE A 8 -7.62 24.57 -11.88
C PHE A 8 -7.39 24.96 -13.35
N ASP A 9 -7.47 24.00 -14.27
CA ASP A 9 -7.30 24.20 -15.71
C ASP A 9 -8.51 24.86 -16.38
N SER A 10 -9.71 24.81 -15.78
CA SER A 10 -10.85 25.62 -16.24
C SER A 10 -10.77 27.08 -15.78
N GLN A 11 -9.95 27.37 -14.76
CA GLN A 11 -9.75 28.72 -14.23
C GLN A 11 -8.70 29.51 -15.02
N THR A 12 -7.72 28.85 -15.65
CA THR A 12 -6.62 29.49 -16.39
C THR A 12 -6.07 28.52 -17.44
N SER A 13 -5.70 29.04 -18.62
CA SER A 13 -5.06 28.25 -19.68
C SER A 13 -3.54 28.11 -19.51
N SER A 14 -2.96 28.74 -18.48
CA SER A 14 -1.52 28.69 -18.21
C SER A 14 -1.15 27.39 -17.48
N LEU A 15 -0.54 26.45 -18.19
CA LEU A 15 -0.04 25.20 -17.58
C LEU A 15 0.96 25.46 -16.44
N GLU A 16 1.77 26.52 -16.53
CA GLU A 16 2.68 26.91 -15.44
C GLU A 16 1.93 27.33 -14.18
N GLU A 17 0.85 28.12 -14.33
CA GLU A 17 0.03 28.54 -13.19
C GLU A 17 -0.72 27.36 -12.58
N VAL A 18 -1.30 26.48 -13.40
CA VAL A 18 -1.93 25.23 -12.94
C VAL A 18 -0.93 24.38 -12.16
N SER A 19 0.30 24.21 -12.68
CA SER A 19 1.37 23.45 -12.01
C SER A 19 1.72 24.04 -10.64
N ARG A 20 1.78 25.37 -10.53
CA ARG A 20 2.02 26.06 -9.24
C ARG A 20 0.87 25.85 -8.25
N LYS A 21 -0.38 25.94 -8.69
CA LYS A 21 -1.56 25.69 -7.85
C LYS A 21 -1.56 24.26 -7.34
N ILE A 22 -1.31 23.28 -8.21
CA ILE A 22 -1.20 21.86 -7.86
C ILE A 22 -0.10 21.64 -6.82
N PHE A 23 1.10 22.16 -7.06
CA PHE A 23 2.23 21.98 -6.15
C PHE A 23 1.99 22.58 -4.75
N SER A 24 1.38 23.76 -4.69
CA SER A 24 0.98 24.38 -3.42
C SER A 24 -0.12 23.58 -2.72
N ALA A 25 -1.12 23.09 -3.47
CA ALA A 25 -2.18 22.24 -2.94
C ALA A 25 -1.67 20.91 -2.38
N HIS A 26 -0.63 20.31 -2.99
CA HIS A 26 0.02 19.12 -2.44
C HIS A 26 0.58 19.36 -1.03
N PHE A 27 1.24 20.50 -0.80
CA PHE A 27 1.69 20.88 0.54
C PHE A 27 0.52 21.07 1.52
N GLY A 28 -0.57 21.67 1.06
CA GLY A 28 -1.81 21.77 1.84
C GLY A 28 -2.33 20.39 2.27
N GLN A 29 -2.38 19.43 1.34
CA GLN A 29 -2.80 18.06 1.64
C GLN A 29 -1.83 17.36 2.61
N LEU A 30 -0.52 17.51 2.43
CA LEU A 30 0.48 16.96 3.35
C LEU A 30 0.33 17.54 4.76
N ALA A 31 0.02 18.83 4.89
CA ALA A 31 -0.24 19.45 6.18
C ALA A 31 -1.44 18.79 6.90
N ILE A 32 -2.52 18.51 6.18
CA ILE A 32 -3.69 17.82 6.74
C ILE A 32 -3.34 16.38 7.16
N ILE A 33 -2.52 15.67 6.37
CA ILE A 33 -2.05 14.33 6.72
C ILE A 33 -1.21 14.38 8.00
N PHE A 34 -0.24 15.29 8.11
CA PHE A 34 0.57 15.44 9.32
C PHE A 34 -0.26 15.85 10.54
N PHE A 35 -1.25 16.73 10.35
CA PHE A 35 -2.19 17.09 11.42
C PHE A 35 -3.01 15.89 11.88
N TRP A 36 -3.50 15.07 10.96
CA TRP A 36 -4.21 13.83 11.29
C TRP A 36 -3.30 12.84 12.04
N ILE A 37 -2.08 12.60 11.56
CA ILE A 37 -1.09 11.74 12.24
C ILE A 37 -0.79 12.26 13.64
N SER A 38 -0.58 13.58 13.78
CA SER A 38 -0.40 14.24 15.07
C SER A 38 -1.59 13.99 16.01
N GLY A 39 -2.82 14.10 15.50
CA GLY A 39 -4.03 13.82 16.26
C GLY A 39 -4.08 12.37 16.74
N MET A 40 -3.70 11.40 15.90
CA MET A 40 -3.69 9.97 16.28
C MET A 40 -2.72 9.71 17.44
N HIS A 41 -1.50 10.28 17.39
CA HIS A 41 -0.52 10.16 18.46
C HIS A 41 -0.94 10.90 19.73
N PHE A 42 -1.53 12.09 19.59
CA PHE A 42 -2.03 12.86 20.74
C PHE A 42 -3.16 12.13 21.48
N HIS A 43 -4.09 11.54 20.74
CA HIS A 43 -5.14 10.70 21.29
C HIS A 43 -4.58 9.45 21.97
N GLY A 44 -3.54 8.84 21.39
CA GLY A 44 -2.77 7.78 22.02
C GLY A 44 -2.12 8.20 23.35
N ALA A 45 -1.58 9.41 23.41
CA ALA A 45 -0.88 9.91 24.60
C ALA A 45 -1.83 10.26 25.77
N TYR A 46 -3.00 10.83 25.49
CA TYR A 46 -3.86 11.40 26.56
C TYR A 46 -5.17 10.66 26.83
N PHE A 47 -5.70 9.93 25.84
CA PHE A 47 -7.06 9.38 25.89
C PHE A 47 -7.09 7.89 25.56
N SER A 48 -6.02 7.18 25.93
CA SER A 48 -5.86 5.79 25.56
C SER A 48 -5.46 4.89 26.72
N ASN A 49 -5.57 3.59 26.51
CA ASN A 49 -5.05 2.57 27.41
C ASN A 49 -3.74 1.94 26.90
N TYR A 50 -2.94 2.67 26.12
CA TYR A 50 -1.72 2.14 25.47
C TYR A 50 -0.75 1.49 26.46
N SER A 51 -0.44 2.17 27.57
CA SER A 51 0.49 1.64 28.58
C SER A 51 -0.02 0.32 29.20
N SER A 52 -1.32 0.22 29.47
CA SER A 52 -1.95 -1.00 29.97
C SER A 52 -1.99 -2.09 28.89
N TRP A 53 -2.32 -1.74 27.64
CA TRP A 53 -2.31 -2.69 26.54
C TRP A 53 -0.91 -3.26 26.28
N LEU A 54 0.14 -2.47 26.47
CA LEU A 54 1.52 -2.92 26.24
C LEU A 54 1.95 -4.01 27.23
N THR A 55 1.39 -4.03 28.44
CA THR A 55 1.66 -5.06 29.46
C THR A 55 0.84 -6.34 29.24
N ASP A 56 -0.37 -6.24 28.67
CA ASP A 56 -1.20 -7.39 28.29
C ASP A 56 -1.89 -7.19 26.92
N PRO A 57 -1.14 -7.35 25.81
CA PRO A 57 -1.66 -7.08 24.47
C PRO A 57 -2.64 -8.15 23.97
N ILE A 58 -2.80 -9.26 24.70
CA ILE A 58 -3.67 -10.38 24.32
C ILE A 58 -5.08 -10.12 24.82
N ASN A 59 -5.23 -9.73 26.09
CA ASN A 59 -6.53 -9.61 26.73
C ASN A 59 -7.11 -8.20 26.65
N ILE A 60 -6.27 -7.16 26.77
CA ILE A 60 -6.72 -5.77 26.73
C ILE A 60 -7.00 -5.36 25.29
N LYS A 61 -8.11 -4.64 25.06
CA LYS A 61 -8.47 -4.12 23.74
C LYS A 61 -7.93 -2.71 23.58
N GLN A 62 -7.39 -2.42 22.40
CA GLN A 62 -6.91 -1.06 22.10
C GLN A 62 -8.07 -0.07 22.11
N SER A 63 -7.88 1.06 22.78
CA SER A 63 -8.84 2.15 22.84
C SER A 63 -8.09 3.46 22.96
N SER A 64 -8.44 4.44 22.11
CA SER A 64 -7.81 5.77 22.08
C SER A 64 -8.83 6.89 21.88
N GLN A 65 -10.09 6.63 22.23
CA GLN A 65 -11.19 7.58 22.13
C GLN A 65 -12.12 7.43 23.34
N VAL A 66 -12.44 8.55 23.98
CA VAL A 66 -13.35 8.64 25.12
C VAL A 66 -14.45 9.63 24.80
N VAL A 67 -15.69 9.23 25.07
CA VAL A 67 -16.90 10.02 24.80
C VAL A 67 -17.30 10.79 26.05
N TRP A 68 -17.64 12.08 25.91
CA TRP A 68 -18.09 12.90 27.03
C TRP A 68 -19.51 12.52 27.51
N PRO A 69 -19.77 12.53 28.84
CA PRO A 69 -21.04 12.16 29.44
C PRO A 69 -22.04 13.32 29.43
N ILE A 70 -22.66 13.58 28.27
CA ILE A 70 -23.59 14.71 28.11
C ILE A 70 -25.06 14.25 28.09
N VAL A 71 -25.35 13.22 27.28
CA VAL A 71 -26.73 12.82 26.95
C VAL A 71 -26.99 11.31 27.12
N GLY A 72 -26.19 10.63 27.94
CA GLY A 72 -26.20 9.16 28.04
C GLY A 72 -25.31 8.46 27.01
N GLN A 73 -24.61 9.23 26.15
CA GLN A 73 -23.71 8.71 25.13
C GLN A 73 -22.42 8.11 25.71
N GLU A 74 -22.13 8.31 27.00
CA GLU A 74 -21.05 7.64 27.71
C GLU A 74 -21.24 6.13 27.79
N ILE A 75 -22.42 5.59 27.46
CA ILE A 75 -22.63 4.16 27.21
C ILE A 75 -21.68 3.60 26.13
N LEU A 76 -21.17 4.46 25.24
CA LEU A 76 -20.17 4.09 24.23
C LEU A 76 -18.77 3.85 24.82
N ASN A 77 -18.50 4.32 26.05
CA ASN A 77 -17.26 4.03 26.76
C ASN A 77 -17.35 2.64 27.38
N GLY A 78 -17.20 1.62 26.54
CA GLY A 78 -17.19 0.23 26.99
C GLY A 78 -15.95 -0.09 27.82
N ASP A 79 -16.07 -1.09 28.71
CA ASP A 79 -14.91 -1.65 29.41
C ASP A 79 -14.05 -2.44 28.43
N VAL A 80 -12.86 -1.93 28.15
CA VAL A 80 -11.88 -2.49 27.22
C VAL A 80 -10.71 -3.19 27.93
N GLY A 81 -10.79 -3.30 29.26
CA GLY A 81 -9.72 -3.81 30.11
C GLY A 81 -8.65 -2.77 30.46
N GLY A 82 -7.73 -3.13 31.35
CA GLY A 82 -6.67 -2.22 31.80
C GLY A 82 -7.18 -1.05 32.66
N ASN A 83 -8.32 -1.24 33.34
CA ASN A 83 -9.02 -0.20 34.11
C ASN A 83 -9.35 1.06 33.30
N PHE A 84 -9.68 0.87 32.02
CA PHE A 84 -10.00 1.94 31.09
C PHE A 84 -11.36 1.70 30.42
N GLN A 85 -12.13 2.77 30.27
CA GLN A 85 -13.41 2.76 29.56
C GLN A 85 -13.35 3.73 28.39
N GLY A 86 -13.70 3.24 27.19
CA GLY A 86 -13.62 4.02 25.97
C GLY A 86 -14.15 3.25 24.77
N VAL A 87 -13.98 3.84 23.60
CA VAL A 87 -14.35 3.21 22.33
C VAL A 87 -13.18 2.34 21.86
N GLN A 88 -13.43 1.04 21.70
CA GLN A 88 -12.46 0.15 21.10
C GLN A 88 -12.15 0.62 19.67
N THR A 89 -10.87 0.87 19.39
CA THR A 89 -10.41 1.27 18.05
C THR A 89 -9.93 0.05 17.26
N THR A 90 -9.98 0.15 15.93
CA THR A 90 -9.61 -0.96 15.02
C THR A 90 -8.64 -0.50 13.93
N SER A 91 -7.89 0.57 14.19
CA SER A 91 -6.96 1.19 13.26
C SER A 91 -5.55 0.58 13.32
N GLY A 92 -5.24 -0.17 14.39
CA GLY A 92 -3.95 -0.87 14.52
C GLY A 92 -2.78 0.00 15.00
N TRP A 93 -3.05 1.22 15.49
CA TRP A 93 -2.00 2.13 15.96
C TRP A 93 -1.20 1.57 17.13
N PHE A 94 -1.82 0.83 18.03
CA PHE A 94 -1.13 0.26 19.19
C PHE A 94 -0.08 -0.78 18.77
N GLN A 95 -0.44 -1.64 17.81
CA GLN A 95 0.49 -2.64 17.25
C GLN A 95 1.62 -1.99 16.46
N LEU A 96 1.33 -0.90 15.74
CA LEU A 96 2.34 -0.09 15.06
C LEU A 96 3.32 0.53 16.07
N TRP A 97 2.83 1.26 17.07
CA TRP A 97 3.67 1.92 18.08
C TRP A 97 4.56 0.93 18.85
N ARG A 98 4.03 -0.25 19.19
CA ARG A 98 4.85 -1.33 19.76
C ARG A 98 5.95 -1.76 18.81
N ALA A 99 5.63 -1.98 17.53
CA ALA A 99 6.62 -2.35 16.52
C ALA A 99 7.69 -1.26 16.31
N GLU A 100 7.39 0.00 16.60
CA GLU A 100 8.32 1.12 16.55
C GLU A 100 9.23 1.21 17.76
N GLY A 101 8.90 0.50 18.84
CA GLY A 101 9.62 0.54 20.12
C GLY A 101 9.13 1.63 21.07
N ILE A 102 7.92 2.16 20.88
CA ILE A 102 7.32 3.15 21.79
C ILE A 102 6.84 2.43 23.05
N THR A 103 7.32 2.82 24.22
CA THR A 103 6.99 2.19 25.51
C THR A 103 6.23 3.11 26.45
N SER A 104 6.12 4.40 26.14
CA SER A 104 5.44 5.37 27.00
C SER A 104 4.58 6.39 26.24
N GLU A 105 3.56 6.90 26.91
CA GLU A 105 2.70 7.99 26.40
C GLU A 105 3.47 9.31 26.17
N VAL A 106 4.59 9.50 26.86
CA VAL A 106 5.45 10.68 26.70
C VAL A 106 6.08 10.72 25.31
N GLU A 107 6.50 9.57 24.78
CA GLU A 107 7.03 9.46 23.43
C GLU A 107 5.94 9.75 22.38
N LEU A 108 4.72 9.24 22.58
CA LEU A 108 3.56 9.57 21.73
C LEU A 108 3.27 11.08 21.72
N TYR A 109 3.34 11.73 22.88
CA TYR A 109 3.17 13.18 22.99
C TYR A 109 4.18 13.95 22.15
N TRP A 110 5.48 13.64 22.29
CA TRP A 110 6.51 14.35 21.52
C TRP A 110 6.40 14.08 20.02
N THR A 111 6.03 12.87 19.63
CA THR A 111 5.73 12.54 18.22
C THR A 111 4.55 13.34 17.69
N ALA A 112 3.49 13.53 18.50
CA ALA A 112 2.36 14.37 18.14
C ALA A 112 2.79 15.83 17.91
N ILE A 113 3.57 16.41 18.83
CA ILE A 113 4.09 17.79 18.68
C ILE A 113 4.98 17.90 17.43
N GLY A 114 5.84 16.92 17.16
CA GLY A 114 6.64 16.86 15.94
C GLY A 114 5.78 16.84 14.67
N GLY A 115 4.74 16.02 14.64
CA GLY A 115 3.77 15.98 13.54
C GLY A 115 3.05 17.32 13.34
N LEU A 116 2.65 17.99 14.41
CA LEU A 116 2.01 19.31 14.34
C LEU A 116 2.95 20.40 13.80
N ILE A 117 4.22 20.40 14.24
CA ILE A 117 5.24 21.32 13.70
C ILE A 117 5.45 21.06 12.21
N MET A 118 5.54 19.79 11.79
CA MET A 118 5.65 19.42 10.38
C MET A 118 4.44 19.87 9.57
N ALA A 119 3.21 19.78 10.11
CA ALA A 119 2.03 20.33 9.46
C ALA A 119 2.17 21.85 9.23
N GLY A 120 2.66 22.60 10.22
CA GLY A 120 2.95 24.04 10.08
C GLY A 120 4.02 24.34 9.02
N ILE A 121 5.08 23.54 8.96
CA ILE A 121 6.13 23.65 7.93
C ILE A 121 5.56 23.39 6.53
N MET A 122 4.69 22.38 6.37
CA MET A 122 4.04 22.10 5.09
C MET A 122 3.15 23.26 4.63
N ILE A 123 2.35 23.85 5.52
CA ILE A 123 1.55 25.04 5.20
C ILE A 123 2.46 26.19 4.73
N PHE A 124 3.55 26.44 5.46
CA PHE A 124 4.52 27.48 5.10
C PHE A 124 5.17 27.22 3.74
N ALA A 125 5.59 25.98 3.47
CA ALA A 125 6.18 25.60 2.19
C ALA A 125 5.20 25.79 1.02
N GLY A 126 3.94 25.40 1.18
CA GLY A 126 2.90 25.61 0.18
C GLY A 126 2.63 27.08 -0.10
N TRP A 127 2.57 27.92 0.93
CA TRP A 127 2.47 29.38 0.78
C TRP A 127 3.71 29.97 0.09
N PHE A 128 4.91 29.56 0.53
CA PHE A 128 6.18 30.09 0.03
C PHE A 128 6.36 29.79 -1.45
N HIS A 129 6.14 28.53 -1.85
CA HIS A 129 6.29 28.07 -3.24
C HIS A 129 5.13 28.47 -4.16
N TYR A 130 4.12 29.19 -3.65
CA TYR A 130 3.09 29.81 -4.48
C TYR A 130 3.22 31.33 -4.55
N HIS A 131 3.38 31.99 -3.40
CA HIS A 131 3.33 33.45 -3.30
C HIS A 131 4.69 34.14 -3.31
N LYS A 132 5.79 33.44 -3.02
CA LYS A 132 7.13 34.05 -2.89
C LYS A 132 8.12 33.52 -3.91
N ALA A 133 8.25 32.20 -4.02
CA ALA A 133 9.23 31.53 -4.86
C ALA A 133 8.56 30.44 -5.71
N ALA A 134 7.68 30.88 -6.61
CA ALA A 134 6.92 29.98 -7.47
C ALA A 134 7.83 29.37 -8.57
N PRO A 135 7.97 28.04 -8.63
CA PRO A 135 8.81 27.40 -9.65
C PRO A 135 8.30 27.68 -11.08
N LYS A 136 9.19 27.53 -12.07
CA LYS A 136 8.84 27.65 -13.50
C LYS A 136 8.43 26.29 -14.08
N LEU A 137 7.74 26.29 -15.21
CA LEU A 137 7.27 25.06 -15.87
C LEU A 137 8.39 24.06 -16.17
N GLU A 138 9.55 24.53 -16.61
CA GLU A 138 10.73 23.69 -16.90
C GLU A 138 11.15 22.84 -15.69
N TRP A 139 11.01 23.37 -14.47
CA TRP A 139 11.32 22.61 -13.25
C TRP A 139 10.32 21.47 -13.03
N PHE A 140 9.03 21.72 -13.24
CA PHE A 140 7.98 20.70 -13.12
C PHE A 140 8.11 19.60 -14.20
N GLN A 141 8.59 19.97 -15.39
CA GLN A 141 8.76 19.05 -16.52
C GLN A 141 10.08 18.27 -16.48
N ASN A 142 10.93 18.49 -15.48
CA ASN A 142 12.18 17.75 -15.31
C ASN A 142 11.93 16.36 -14.70
N ALA A 143 11.34 15.48 -15.51
CA ALA A 143 10.90 14.15 -15.11
C ALA A 143 12.07 13.24 -14.69
N GLU A 144 13.23 13.31 -15.38
CA GLU A 144 14.42 12.54 -15.01
C GLU A 144 14.92 12.91 -13.61
N SER A 145 15.03 14.21 -13.31
CA SER A 145 15.44 14.66 -11.97
C SER A 145 14.41 14.22 -10.92
N MET A 146 13.12 14.44 -11.17
CA MET A 146 12.05 14.05 -10.24
C MET A 146 12.10 12.55 -9.94
N MET A 147 12.24 11.69 -10.96
CA MET A 147 12.29 10.24 -10.77
C MET A 147 13.55 9.80 -10.03
N ASN A 148 14.73 10.35 -10.34
CA ASN A 148 15.95 10.05 -9.60
C ASN A 148 15.82 10.43 -8.11
N HIS A 149 15.31 11.62 -7.81
CA HIS A 149 15.15 12.08 -6.42
C HIS A 149 14.05 11.32 -5.67
N HIS A 150 12.95 10.95 -6.32
CA HIS A 150 11.91 10.15 -5.67
C HIS A 150 12.36 8.71 -5.41
N LEU A 151 13.04 8.08 -6.38
CA LEU A 151 13.55 6.72 -6.21
C LEU A 151 14.69 6.69 -5.18
N ALA A 152 15.79 7.39 -5.42
CA ALA A 152 16.95 7.29 -4.51
C ALA A 152 16.75 8.08 -3.21
N GLY A 153 16.20 9.29 -3.29
CA GLY A 153 16.00 10.17 -2.14
C GLY A 153 14.82 9.72 -1.30
N LEU A 154 13.59 9.90 -1.80
CA LEU A 154 12.38 9.66 -1.01
C LEU A 154 12.22 8.18 -0.60
N LEU A 155 12.28 7.26 -1.55
CA LEU A 155 12.09 5.83 -1.26
C LEU A 155 13.36 5.17 -0.70
N GLY A 156 14.50 5.43 -1.33
CA GLY A 156 15.80 4.86 -0.95
C GLY A 156 16.26 5.31 0.43
N LEU A 157 16.46 6.62 0.65
CA LEU A 157 16.88 7.14 1.95
C LEU A 157 15.78 7.00 3.02
N GLY A 158 14.50 7.05 2.63
CA GLY A 158 13.39 6.75 3.53
C GLY A 158 13.48 5.32 4.08
N SER A 159 13.63 4.32 3.21
CA SER A 159 13.79 2.92 3.63
C SER A 159 15.07 2.68 4.41
N LEU A 160 16.17 3.36 4.04
CA LEU A 160 17.44 3.26 4.77
C LEU A 160 17.30 3.82 6.20
N SER A 161 16.71 5.00 6.34
CA SER A 161 16.50 5.64 7.64
C SER A 161 15.58 4.81 8.52
N TRP A 162 14.52 4.24 7.93
CA TRP A 162 13.63 3.33 8.64
C TRP A 162 14.33 2.05 9.09
N SER A 163 15.17 1.44 8.24
CA SER A 163 15.97 0.29 8.65
C SER A 163 16.92 0.62 9.79
N GLY A 164 17.52 1.83 9.79
CA GLY A 164 18.34 2.32 10.90
C GLY A 164 17.55 2.43 12.20
N HIS A 165 16.35 3.02 12.16
CA HIS A 165 15.42 3.05 13.30
C HIS A 165 15.10 1.63 13.79
N GLN A 166 14.76 0.73 12.87
CA GLN A 166 14.42 -0.64 13.22
C GLN A 166 15.57 -1.35 13.92
N ILE A 167 16.80 -1.27 13.37
CA ILE A 167 17.98 -1.94 13.89
C ILE A 167 18.37 -1.40 15.28
N HIS A 168 18.34 -0.09 15.45
CA HIS A 168 18.91 0.58 16.63
C HIS A 168 17.90 0.88 17.74
N VAL A 169 16.60 0.88 17.45
CA VAL A 169 15.54 1.21 18.42
C VAL A 169 14.50 0.11 18.51
N ALA A 170 13.81 -0.21 17.41
CA ALA A 170 12.68 -1.11 17.46
C ALA A 170 13.07 -2.55 17.86
N LEU A 171 14.13 -3.08 17.25
CA LEU A 171 14.62 -4.45 17.48
C LEU A 171 15.04 -4.72 18.93
N PRO A 172 15.89 -3.92 19.58
CA PRO A 172 16.28 -4.19 20.96
C PRO A 172 15.08 -4.11 21.92
N ILE A 173 14.20 -3.11 21.75
CA ILE A 173 13.02 -2.92 22.60
C ILE A 173 12.03 -4.08 22.43
N ASN A 174 11.69 -4.44 21.19
CA ASN A 174 10.76 -5.56 20.95
C ASN A 174 11.33 -6.90 21.42
N LYS A 175 12.65 -7.11 21.33
CA LYS A 175 13.29 -8.31 21.88
C LYS A 175 13.11 -8.42 23.40
N LEU A 176 13.16 -7.30 24.12
CA LEU A 176 12.91 -7.26 25.57
C LEU A 176 11.43 -7.41 25.91
N LEU A 177 10.54 -6.73 25.16
CA LEU A 177 9.10 -6.87 25.32
C LEU A 177 8.62 -8.30 25.06
N ASP A 178 9.17 -8.97 24.05
CA ASP A 178 8.86 -10.37 23.73
C ASP A 178 9.46 -11.35 24.75
N ALA A 179 10.50 -10.92 25.49
CA ALA A 179 11.07 -11.67 26.62
C ALA A 179 10.30 -11.44 27.94
N GLY A 180 9.23 -10.64 27.92
CA GLY A 180 8.38 -10.38 29.09
C GLY A 180 8.93 -9.31 30.04
N VAL A 181 9.92 -8.52 29.61
CA VAL A 181 10.41 -7.37 30.40
C VAL A 181 9.33 -6.29 30.40
N ALA A 182 9.02 -5.76 31.59
CA ALA A 182 8.02 -4.71 31.72
C ALA A 182 8.46 -3.43 30.96
N PRO A 183 7.56 -2.71 30.27
CA PRO A 183 7.92 -1.52 29.50
C PRO A 183 8.70 -0.47 30.28
N GLN A 184 8.43 -0.33 31.57
CA GLN A 184 9.07 0.63 32.47
C GLN A 184 10.51 0.24 32.87
N GLU A 185 10.87 -1.04 32.71
CA GLU A 185 12.21 -1.56 33.01
C GLU A 185 13.11 -1.59 31.76
N ILE A 186 12.54 -1.37 30.57
CA ILE A 186 13.28 -1.34 29.32
C ILE A 186 14.07 -0.02 29.26
N PRO A 187 15.40 -0.07 29.01
CA PRO A 187 16.21 1.12 28.78
C PRO A 187 15.61 2.03 27.71
N LEU A 188 15.74 3.35 27.87
CA LEU A 188 15.20 4.27 26.87
C LEU A 188 15.95 4.12 25.53
N PRO A 189 15.30 4.41 24.38
CA PRO A 189 15.90 4.21 23.05
C PRO A 189 17.33 4.78 22.88
N HIS A 190 17.60 5.94 23.47
CA HIS A 190 18.91 6.59 23.37
C HIS A 190 20.02 5.84 24.12
N GLU A 191 19.69 5.05 25.13
CA GLU A 191 20.66 4.22 25.85
C GLU A 191 21.19 3.10 24.96
N PHE A 192 20.35 2.49 24.11
CA PHE A 192 20.79 1.50 23.11
C PHE A 192 21.72 2.10 22.04
N ILE A 193 21.57 3.39 21.74
CA ILE A 193 22.42 4.08 20.76
C ILE A 193 23.79 4.42 21.35
N ILE A 194 23.82 4.88 22.60
CA ILE A 194 25.04 5.34 23.26
C ILE A 194 25.85 4.16 23.84
N ASN A 195 25.17 3.18 24.42
CA ASN A 195 25.77 2.05 25.10
C ASN A 195 25.84 0.83 24.18
N ARG A 196 27.02 0.63 23.56
CA ARG A 196 27.27 -0.50 22.67
C ARG A 196 27.23 -1.83 23.41
N GLU A 197 27.63 -1.87 24.67
CA GLU A 197 27.60 -3.07 25.51
C GLU A 197 26.16 -3.57 25.65
N LEU A 198 25.20 -2.67 25.87
CA LEU A 198 23.77 -3.00 25.96
C LEU A 198 23.25 -3.64 24.67
N MET A 199 23.55 -3.05 23.50
CA MET A 199 23.21 -3.66 22.22
C MET A 199 23.89 -5.00 22.00
N SER A 200 25.16 -5.14 22.41
CA SER A 200 25.92 -6.37 22.21
C SER A 200 25.45 -7.56 23.06
N GLN A 201 24.80 -7.30 24.20
CA GLN A 201 24.17 -8.34 25.01
C GLN A 201 22.97 -8.96 24.28
N LEU A 202 22.24 -8.15 23.49
CA LEU A 202 21.11 -8.60 22.68
C LEU A 202 21.57 -9.18 21.34
N TYR A 203 22.55 -8.55 20.70
CA TYR A 203 23.05 -8.85 19.36
C TYR A 203 24.58 -8.87 19.37
N PRO A 204 25.22 -10.04 19.64
CA PRO A 204 26.67 -10.15 19.82
C PRO A 204 27.52 -9.58 18.66
N SER A 205 26.98 -9.54 17.44
CA SER A 205 27.69 -8.98 16.27
C SER A 205 28.02 -7.49 16.44
N PHE A 206 27.29 -6.75 17.28
CA PHE A 206 27.59 -5.35 17.57
C PHE A 206 28.99 -5.19 18.19
N GLN A 207 29.59 -6.19 18.82
CA GLN A 207 30.98 -6.14 19.31
C GLN A 207 32.02 -6.03 18.18
N LYS A 208 31.67 -6.46 16.96
CA LYS A 208 32.54 -6.36 15.76
C LYS A 208 32.47 -4.98 15.09
N GLY A 209 31.39 -4.24 15.34
CA GLY A 209 31.22 -2.87 14.85
C GLY A 209 31.03 -2.83 13.34
N LEU A 210 31.53 -1.78 12.68
CA LEU A 210 31.35 -1.58 11.24
C LEU A 210 32.45 -2.23 10.38
N SER A 211 33.44 -2.87 11.00
CA SER A 211 34.53 -3.53 10.25
C SER A 211 34.01 -4.59 9.27
N PRO A 212 33.08 -5.49 9.65
CA PRO A 212 32.50 -6.45 8.71
C PRO A 212 31.77 -5.81 7.52
N PHE A 213 31.10 -4.67 7.72
CA PHE A 213 30.42 -3.94 6.66
C PHE A 213 31.39 -3.47 5.56
N PHE A 214 32.44 -2.72 5.95
CA PHE A 214 33.43 -2.19 5.01
C PHE A 214 34.40 -3.26 4.48
N GLY A 215 34.56 -4.36 5.21
CA GLY A 215 35.37 -5.52 4.80
C GLY A 215 34.62 -6.54 3.95
N GLY A 216 33.33 -6.37 3.68
CA GLY A 216 32.52 -7.33 2.89
C GLY A 216 32.14 -8.63 3.60
N HIS A 217 32.33 -8.72 4.92
CA HIS A 217 32.01 -9.91 5.73
C HIS A 217 30.59 -9.82 6.31
N TRP A 218 29.59 -9.62 5.45
CA TRP A 218 28.22 -9.28 5.87
C TRP A 218 27.46 -10.40 6.60
N GLY A 219 27.92 -11.65 6.47
CA GLY A 219 27.35 -12.78 7.22
C GLY A 219 27.42 -12.62 8.75
N GLU A 220 28.28 -11.72 9.24
CA GLU A 220 28.42 -11.42 10.66
C GLU A 220 27.21 -10.71 11.27
N TYR A 221 26.33 -10.10 10.46
CA TYR A 221 25.15 -9.36 10.93
C TYR A 221 23.86 -10.20 10.99
N SER A 222 23.99 -11.53 10.93
CA SER A 222 22.85 -12.46 10.86
C SER A 222 22.00 -12.55 12.13
N ASP A 223 22.40 -11.91 13.23
CA ASP A 223 21.67 -11.87 14.50
C ASP A 223 20.57 -10.80 14.53
N PHE A 224 20.69 -9.73 13.74
CA PHE A 224 19.66 -8.68 13.60
C PHE A 224 19.17 -8.45 12.16
N LEU A 225 19.90 -8.90 11.13
CA LEU A 225 19.43 -8.96 9.74
C LEU A 225 19.19 -10.42 9.35
N THR A 226 17.97 -10.90 9.58
CA THR A 226 17.64 -12.31 9.40
C THR A 226 16.91 -12.56 8.09
N PHE A 227 16.73 -13.85 7.76
CA PHE A 227 15.88 -14.31 6.67
C PHE A 227 15.10 -15.55 7.13
N LYS A 228 14.42 -15.44 8.28
CA LYS A 228 13.72 -16.58 8.90
C LYS A 228 12.50 -16.98 8.07
N GLY A 229 11.72 -16.00 7.63
CA GLY A 229 10.42 -16.23 7.01
C GLY A 229 9.36 -16.61 8.04
N GLY A 230 8.09 -16.52 7.64
CA GLY A 230 6.95 -16.81 8.51
C GLY A 230 6.71 -15.74 9.59
N LEU A 231 6.21 -16.20 10.74
CA LEU A 231 5.72 -15.36 11.84
C LEU A 231 6.49 -15.67 13.12
N ASN A 232 6.69 -14.64 13.95
CA ASN A 232 7.20 -14.76 15.31
C ASN A 232 6.14 -15.48 16.17
N PRO A 233 6.45 -16.65 16.76
CA PRO A 233 5.50 -17.45 17.53
C PRO A 233 5.09 -16.81 18.87
N ILE A 234 5.74 -15.72 19.31
CA ILE A 234 5.37 -14.99 20.53
C ILE A 234 4.30 -13.93 20.22
N THR A 235 4.40 -13.28 19.07
CA THR A 235 3.58 -12.11 18.74
C THR A 235 2.56 -12.37 17.64
N GLY A 236 2.76 -13.41 16.82
CA GLY A 236 1.96 -13.68 15.63
C GLY A 236 2.17 -12.69 14.47
N GLY A 237 3.12 -11.75 14.61
CA GLY A 237 3.53 -10.83 13.55
C GLY A 237 4.78 -11.32 12.81
N LEU A 238 5.17 -10.63 11.73
CA LEU A 238 6.44 -10.86 11.04
C LEU A 238 7.64 -10.66 11.98
N TRP A 239 8.75 -11.33 11.69
CA TRP A 239 10.02 -11.09 12.36
C TRP A 239 10.52 -9.68 12.04
N LEU A 240 10.59 -8.80 13.04
CA LEU A 240 11.09 -7.44 12.84
C LEU A 240 12.52 -7.39 12.28
N SER A 241 13.33 -8.42 12.53
CA SER A 241 14.68 -8.55 11.96
C SER A 241 14.67 -8.89 10.47
N ASP A 242 13.65 -9.64 10.01
CA ASP A 242 13.41 -9.85 8.57
C ASP A 242 12.88 -8.56 7.94
N VAL A 243 12.02 -7.81 8.64
CA VAL A 243 11.51 -6.50 8.16
C VAL A 243 12.65 -5.49 8.04
N ALA A 244 13.56 -5.41 9.02
CA ALA A 244 14.75 -4.57 8.95
C ALA A 244 15.63 -4.93 7.74
N HIS A 245 15.89 -6.22 7.53
CA HIS A 245 16.65 -6.70 6.38
C HIS A 245 15.93 -6.40 5.05
N HIS A 246 14.62 -6.54 5.00
CA HIS A 246 13.80 -6.13 3.85
C HIS A 246 14.00 -4.64 3.54
N HIS A 247 13.93 -3.75 4.53
CA HIS A 247 14.12 -2.32 4.31
C HIS A 247 15.54 -1.94 3.90
N VAL A 248 16.57 -2.63 4.38
CA VAL A 248 17.94 -2.46 3.88
C VAL A 248 18.02 -2.84 2.39
N ALA A 249 17.46 -3.99 2.01
CA ALA A 249 17.46 -4.43 0.61
C ALA A 249 16.68 -3.47 -0.31
N ILE A 250 15.52 -3.00 0.14
CA ILE A 250 14.70 -2.00 -0.56
C ILE A 250 15.43 -0.66 -0.69
N ALA A 251 16.14 -0.23 0.34
CA ALA A 251 16.94 0.99 0.31
C ALA A 251 18.02 0.91 -0.78
N VAL A 252 18.79 -0.18 -0.80
CA VAL A 252 19.84 -0.39 -1.82
C VAL A 252 19.23 -0.43 -3.22
N LEU A 253 18.13 -1.16 -3.40
CA LEU A 253 17.44 -1.27 -4.69
C LEU A 253 17.01 0.11 -5.21
N PHE A 254 16.34 0.91 -4.39
CA PHE A 254 15.81 2.21 -4.81
C PHE A 254 16.90 3.28 -4.96
N ILE A 255 17.94 3.26 -4.14
CA ILE A 255 19.12 4.12 -4.32
C ILE A 255 19.76 3.83 -5.67
N ILE A 256 20.01 2.56 -6.01
CA ILE A 256 20.58 2.19 -7.31
C ILE A 256 19.63 2.57 -8.46
N ALA A 257 18.33 2.27 -8.33
CA ALA A 257 17.33 2.59 -9.35
C ALA A 257 17.23 4.10 -9.63
N GLY A 258 17.38 4.95 -8.61
CA GLY A 258 17.38 6.40 -8.77
C GLY A 258 18.63 7.00 -9.42
N HIS A 259 19.58 6.18 -9.90
CA HIS A 259 20.72 6.62 -10.71
C HIS A 259 20.59 6.21 -12.19
N MET A 260 19.40 5.73 -12.61
CA MET A 260 19.16 5.28 -14.00
C MET A 260 19.06 6.45 -14.99
N TYR A 261 18.44 7.57 -14.61
CA TYR A 261 18.06 8.61 -15.56
C TYR A 261 19.14 9.70 -15.71
N ARG A 262 19.35 10.14 -16.96
CA ARG A 262 20.37 11.13 -17.32
C ARG A 262 20.02 12.49 -16.73
N THR A 263 20.99 13.13 -16.11
CA THR A 263 20.88 14.51 -15.61
C THR A 263 22.04 15.36 -16.14
N ASN A 264 22.55 16.33 -15.38
CA ASN A 264 23.50 17.34 -15.86
C ASN A 264 24.89 16.78 -16.20
N TRP A 265 25.24 15.57 -15.76
CA TRP A 265 26.56 14.97 -15.95
C TRP A 265 26.69 14.05 -17.17
N GLY A 266 25.67 14.00 -18.04
CA GLY A 266 25.70 13.24 -19.29
C GLY A 266 25.60 11.71 -19.14
N ILE A 267 25.73 11.16 -17.93
CA ILE A 267 25.61 9.72 -17.63
C ILE A 267 24.15 9.38 -17.30
N GLY A 268 23.66 8.25 -17.83
CA GLY A 268 22.30 7.73 -17.62
C GLY A 268 21.46 7.73 -18.89
N HIS A 269 20.18 7.34 -18.76
CA HIS A 269 19.23 7.24 -19.86
C HIS A 269 18.25 8.43 -19.91
N SER A 270 17.92 8.91 -21.10
CA SER A 270 16.73 9.78 -21.27
C SER A 270 15.47 8.92 -21.37
N MET A 271 14.40 9.30 -20.67
CA MET A 271 13.13 8.57 -20.75
C MET A 271 12.55 8.60 -22.16
N LYS A 272 12.70 9.73 -22.85
CA LYS A 272 12.23 9.88 -24.23
C LYS A 272 12.98 8.95 -25.19
N GLU A 273 14.30 8.89 -25.09
CA GLU A 273 15.13 7.98 -25.91
C GLU A 273 14.72 6.51 -25.67
N ILE A 274 14.51 6.12 -24.41
CA ILE A 274 14.02 4.77 -24.07
C ILE A 274 12.67 4.51 -24.75
N LEU A 275 11.68 5.39 -24.56
CA LEU A 275 10.34 5.19 -25.12
C LEU A 275 10.38 5.07 -26.65
N GLU A 276 11.06 5.99 -27.33
CA GLU A 276 11.11 6.01 -28.80
C GLU A 276 11.89 4.83 -29.39
N ALA A 277 12.83 4.24 -28.65
CA ALA A 277 13.54 3.03 -29.07
C ALA A 277 12.65 1.77 -29.06
N HIS A 278 11.58 1.74 -28.24
CA HIS A 278 10.69 0.58 -28.12
C HIS A 278 9.58 0.65 -29.17
N LYS A 279 9.87 0.12 -30.37
CA LYS A 279 8.95 -0.04 -31.49
C LYS A 279 9.03 -1.46 -32.05
N ASP A 280 7.91 -1.95 -32.56
CA ASP A 280 7.82 -3.27 -33.17
C ASP A 280 6.90 -3.25 -34.41
N PRO A 281 6.94 -4.29 -35.26
CA PRO A 281 6.15 -4.33 -36.49
C PRO A 281 4.62 -4.20 -36.31
N PHE A 282 4.08 -4.49 -35.13
CA PHE A 282 2.64 -4.48 -34.86
C PHE A 282 2.16 -3.19 -34.20
N SER A 283 3.04 -2.47 -33.48
CA SER A 283 2.71 -1.26 -32.72
C SER A 283 2.87 0.06 -33.47
N GLY A 284 3.33 0.04 -34.73
CA GLY A 284 3.49 1.25 -35.54
C GLY A 284 4.61 2.14 -34.98
N GLU A 285 4.28 3.37 -34.58
CA GLU A 285 5.24 4.30 -33.97
C GLU A 285 5.55 4.01 -32.49
N GLY A 286 5.02 2.91 -31.93
CA GLY A 286 5.30 2.47 -30.57
C GLY A 286 4.93 3.54 -29.53
N HIS A 287 5.86 3.84 -28.62
CA HIS A 287 5.65 4.74 -27.48
C HIS A 287 5.90 6.23 -27.78
N LYS A 288 6.11 6.61 -29.05
CA LYS A 288 6.32 8.00 -29.45
C LYS A 288 5.16 8.89 -28.97
N GLY A 289 5.48 10.04 -28.37
CA GLY A 289 4.49 10.99 -27.85
C GLY A 289 4.07 10.77 -26.39
N LEU A 290 4.40 9.62 -25.77
CA LEU A 290 4.04 9.35 -24.38
C LEU A 290 4.81 10.22 -23.38
N TYR A 291 6.09 10.51 -23.67
CA TYR A 291 6.89 11.40 -22.83
C TYR A 291 6.28 12.81 -22.80
N GLU A 292 5.87 13.32 -23.95
CA GLU A 292 5.21 14.62 -24.09
C GLU A 292 3.87 14.62 -23.36
N ILE A 293 3.04 13.58 -23.50
CA ILE A 293 1.77 13.48 -22.77
C ILE A 293 1.99 13.58 -21.26
N LEU A 294 2.92 12.79 -20.72
CA LEU A 294 3.17 12.71 -19.28
C LEU A 294 3.89 13.94 -18.71
N THR A 295 4.50 14.78 -19.54
CA THR A 295 5.14 16.03 -19.11
C THR A 295 4.28 17.27 -19.37
N THR A 296 3.19 17.15 -20.15
CA THR A 296 2.32 18.28 -20.51
C THR A 296 0.90 18.17 -19.98
N SER A 297 0.44 16.97 -19.57
CA SER A 297 -0.86 16.76 -18.95
C SER A 297 -0.74 16.25 -17.52
N TRP A 298 -1.20 17.06 -16.56
CA TRP A 298 -1.36 16.64 -15.17
C TRP A 298 -2.43 15.55 -15.02
N HIS A 299 -3.48 15.56 -15.85
CA HIS A 299 -4.51 14.53 -15.82
C HIS A 299 -4.00 13.16 -16.28
N ALA A 300 -3.11 13.11 -17.27
CA ALA A 300 -2.48 11.86 -17.68
C ALA A 300 -1.62 11.26 -16.54
N GLN A 301 -0.85 12.11 -15.85
CA GLN A 301 -0.06 11.71 -14.67
C GLN A 301 -0.95 11.24 -13.52
N VAL A 302 -1.93 12.04 -13.08
CA VAL A 302 -2.84 11.68 -11.99
C VAL A 302 -3.64 10.42 -12.33
N GLY A 303 -4.11 10.29 -13.57
CA GLY A 303 -4.82 9.09 -14.03
C GLY A 303 -3.98 7.82 -13.88
N THR A 304 -2.73 7.88 -14.32
CA THR A 304 -1.77 6.76 -14.21
C THR A 304 -1.42 6.46 -12.75
N ASN A 305 -1.11 7.50 -11.98
CA ASN A 305 -0.70 7.37 -10.57
C ASN A 305 -1.82 6.80 -9.71
N LEU A 306 -3.07 7.25 -9.89
CA LEU A 306 -4.22 6.73 -9.14
C LEU A 306 -4.55 5.27 -9.50
N ALA A 307 -4.40 4.88 -10.76
CA ALA A 307 -4.60 3.49 -11.17
C ALA A 307 -3.58 2.55 -10.50
N LEU A 308 -2.30 2.95 -10.47
CA LEU A 308 -1.23 2.18 -9.82
C LEU A 308 -1.34 2.21 -8.30
N PHE A 309 -1.58 3.38 -7.71
CA PHE A 309 -1.72 3.54 -6.26
C PHE A 309 -2.93 2.78 -5.72
N GLY A 310 -4.07 2.84 -6.41
CA GLY A 310 -5.25 2.10 -6.00
C GLY A 310 -5.05 0.58 -6.05
N SER A 311 -4.36 0.10 -7.09
CA SER A 311 -3.96 -1.30 -7.19
C SER A 311 -2.99 -1.70 -6.07
N LEU A 312 -2.01 -0.85 -5.76
CA LEU A 312 -1.07 -1.06 -4.65
C LEU A 312 -1.79 -1.11 -3.30
N SER A 313 -2.78 -0.26 -3.05
CA SER A 313 -3.58 -0.30 -1.81
C SER A 313 -4.30 -1.65 -1.64
N ILE A 314 -4.87 -2.21 -2.71
CA ILE A 314 -5.48 -3.55 -2.67
C ILE A 314 -4.43 -4.64 -2.42
N ILE A 315 -3.25 -4.54 -3.04
CA ILE A 315 -2.13 -5.47 -2.79
C ILE A 315 -1.69 -5.40 -1.32
N VAL A 316 -1.59 -4.20 -0.74
CA VAL A 316 -1.27 -4.00 0.68
C VAL A 316 -2.31 -4.69 1.56
N ALA A 317 -3.61 -4.56 1.25
CA ALA A 317 -4.65 -5.28 1.98
C ALA A 317 -4.42 -6.80 1.96
N HIS A 318 -4.17 -7.37 0.77
CA HIS A 318 -3.91 -8.80 0.62
C HIS A 318 -2.63 -9.28 1.31
N HIS A 319 -1.58 -8.47 1.30
CA HIS A 319 -0.32 -8.82 1.95
C HIS A 319 -0.44 -8.72 3.47
N MET A 320 -1.06 -7.68 4.01
CA MET A 320 -1.12 -7.46 5.46
C MET A 320 -1.94 -8.50 6.21
N TYR A 321 -3.03 -9.03 5.62
CA TYR A 321 -3.82 -10.05 6.32
C TYR A 321 -3.13 -11.42 6.33
N ALA A 322 -2.45 -11.79 5.24
CA ALA A 322 -1.79 -13.09 5.12
C ALA A 322 -0.35 -13.09 5.68
N MET A 323 0.27 -11.92 5.81
CA MET A 323 1.59 -11.71 6.41
C MET A 323 1.52 -10.57 7.43
N PRO A 324 0.86 -10.77 8.59
CA PRO A 324 0.63 -9.72 9.57
C PRO A 324 1.95 -9.06 10.02
N PRO A 325 2.22 -7.79 9.68
CA PRO A 325 3.56 -7.22 9.84
C PRO A 325 3.86 -6.74 11.26
N TYR A 326 2.83 -6.58 12.10
CA TYR A 326 2.97 -5.98 13.43
C TYR A 326 2.74 -6.99 14.57
N PRO A 327 3.40 -6.84 15.72
CA PRO A 327 3.17 -7.69 16.89
C PRO A 327 1.71 -7.67 17.35
N TYR A 328 1.14 -8.85 17.65
CA TYR A 328 -0.22 -9.06 18.16
C TYR A 328 -1.36 -8.63 17.23
N ILE A 329 -1.08 -8.13 16.03
CA ILE A 329 -2.13 -7.69 15.10
C ILE A 329 -2.90 -8.86 14.48
N ALA A 330 -2.28 -10.03 14.36
CA ALA A 330 -2.88 -11.21 13.74
C ALA A 330 -4.08 -11.75 14.53
N THR A 331 -4.03 -11.65 15.87
CA THR A 331 -5.12 -12.11 16.75
C THR A 331 -6.08 -10.99 17.16
N ASP A 332 -5.88 -9.78 16.64
CA ASP A 332 -6.86 -8.69 16.68
C ASP A 332 -7.68 -8.71 15.38
N TYR A 333 -8.66 -9.62 15.34
CA TYR A 333 -9.48 -9.86 14.15
C TYR A 333 -10.25 -8.61 13.68
N ALA A 334 -10.64 -7.74 14.62
CA ALA A 334 -11.34 -6.50 14.27
C ALA A 334 -10.42 -5.57 13.48
N THR A 335 -9.17 -5.42 13.92
CA THR A 335 -8.16 -4.63 13.21
C THR A 335 -7.81 -5.23 11.85
N GLN A 336 -7.62 -6.55 11.74
CA GLN A 336 -7.36 -7.23 10.47
C GLN A 336 -8.46 -6.98 9.44
N LEU A 337 -9.72 -7.20 9.83
CA LEU A 337 -10.87 -6.99 8.96
C LEU A 337 -11.01 -5.51 8.55
N SER A 338 -10.85 -4.60 9.50
CA SER A 338 -10.95 -3.16 9.26
C SER A 338 -9.88 -2.67 8.30
N LEU A 339 -8.61 -3.04 8.50
CA LEU A 339 -7.51 -2.62 7.62
C LEU A 339 -7.64 -3.21 6.21
N PHE A 340 -8.00 -4.49 6.09
CA PHE A 340 -8.24 -5.12 4.79
C PHE A 340 -9.35 -4.38 4.03
N THR A 341 -10.50 -4.20 4.67
CA THR A 341 -11.67 -3.54 4.06
C THR A 341 -11.35 -2.09 3.71
N HIS A 342 -10.71 -1.35 4.62
CA HIS A 342 -10.30 0.03 4.40
C HIS A 342 -9.42 0.18 3.16
N HIS A 343 -8.33 -0.60 3.07
CA HIS A 343 -7.40 -0.50 1.95
C HIS A 343 -7.98 -0.98 0.62
N VAL A 344 -8.89 -1.96 0.64
CA VAL A 344 -9.62 -2.38 -0.57
C VAL A 344 -10.53 -1.25 -1.07
N TRP A 345 -11.28 -0.59 -0.18
CA TRP A 345 -12.15 0.51 -0.57
C TRP A 345 -11.37 1.71 -1.11
N ILE A 346 -10.33 2.15 -0.41
CA ILE A 346 -9.44 3.22 -0.90
C ILE A 346 -8.88 2.86 -2.27
N GLY A 347 -8.44 1.60 -2.46
CA GLY A 347 -7.94 1.14 -3.74
C GLY A 347 -8.97 1.21 -4.86
N GLY A 348 -10.20 0.76 -4.61
CA GLY A 348 -11.31 0.87 -5.55
C GLY A 348 -11.64 2.31 -5.96
N PHE A 349 -11.71 3.24 -4.99
CA PHE A 349 -11.94 4.66 -5.26
C PHE A 349 -10.82 5.27 -6.12
N CYS A 350 -9.55 4.97 -5.80
CA CYS A 350 -8.42 5.45 -6.58
C CYS A 350 -8.42 4.90 -8.01
N ILE A 351 -8.72 3.62 -8.23
CA ILE A 351 -8.80 3.03 -9.59
C ILE A 351 -9.89 3.72 -10.43
N VAL A 352 -11.08 3.94 -9.85
CA VAL A 352 -12.16 4.67 -10.52
C VAL A 352 -11.74 6.11 -10.84
N GLY A 353 -11.09 6.79 -9.89
CA GLY A 353 -10.53 8.14 -10.10
C GLY A 353 -9.46 8.17 -11.20
N GLY A 354 -8.62 7.14 -11.29
CA GLY A 354 -7.63 6.99 -12.35
C GLY A 354 -8.26 6.94 -13.74
N ALA A 355 -9.33 6.16 -13.89
CA ALA A 355 -10.10 6.11 -15.14
C ALA A 355 -10.83 7.42 -15.44
N ALA A 356 -11.38 8.09 -14.42
CA ALA A 356 -12.01 9.41 -14.59
C ALA A 356 -11.01 10.43 -15.13
N HIS A 357 -9.81 10.54 -14.54
CA HIS A 357 -8.76 11.41 -15.05
C HIS A 357 -8.20 10.98 -16.41
N GLY A 358 -8.22 9.68 -16.72
CA GLY A 358 -7.95 9.18 -18.07
C GLY A 358 -8.95 9.72 -19.10
N ALA A 359 -10.24 9.78 -18.76
CA ALA A 359 -11.26 10.36 -19.63
C ALA A 359 -11.13 11.90 -19.73
N ILE A 360 -10.82 12.59 -18.63
CA ILE A 360 -10.58 14.04 -18.62
C ILE A 360 -9.39 14.38 -19.54
N PHE A 361 -8.28 13.65 -19.42
CA PHE A 361 -7.14 13.75 -20.34
C PHE A 361 -7.58 13.57 -21.81
N MET A 362 -8.39 12.54 -22.09
CA MET A 362 -8.87 12.30 -23.45
C MET A 362 -9.73 13.45 -24.00
N VAL A 363 -10.49 14.16 -23.15
CA VAL A 363 -11.28 15.32 -23.58
C VAL A 363 -10.39 16.54 -23.77
N ARG A 364 -9.67 16.94 -22.73
CA ARG A 364 -9.05 18.27 -22.62
C ARG A 364 -7.66 18.34 -23.24
N ASP A 365 -6.85 17.30 -23.07
CA ASP A 365 -5.40 17.37 -23.32
C ASP A 365 -4.93 16.51 -24.51
N TYR A 366 -5.73 15.53 -24.94
CA TYR A 366 -5.36 14.67 -26.06
C TYR A 366 -5.35 15.40 -27.42
N ILE A 367 -4.20 15.40 -28.07
CA ILE A 367 -4.00 15.97 -29.41
C ILE A 367 -3.72 14.85 -30.43
N PRO A 368 -4.61 14.62 -31.42
CA PRO A 368 -4.44 13.55 -32.41
C PRO A 368 -3.14 13.67 -33.23
N ALA A 369 -2.74 14.88 -33.60
CA ALA A 369 -1.56 15.13 -34.43
C ALA A 369 -0.27 14.61 -33.78
N ASN A 370 -0.16 14.71 -32.45
CA ASN A 370 1.02 14.28 -31.69
C ASN A 370 1.05 12.77 -31.46
N ASN A 371 -0.06 12.08 -31.71
CA ASN A 371 -0.25 10.66 -31.42
C ASN A 371 -0.43 9.81 -32.69
N TYR A 372 -0.13 10.35 -33.87
CA TYR A 372 -0.38 9.65 -35.12
C TYR A 372 0.31 8.28 -35.19
N ASN A 373 -0.50 7.22 -35.36
CA ASN A 373 -0.05 5.83 -35.49
C ASN A 373 0.84 5.28 -34.35
N ASN A 374 0.83 5.93 -33.18
CA ASN A 374 1.43 5.38 -31.96
C ASN A 374 0.47 4.40 -31.26
N LEU A 375 0.87 3.85 -30.11
CA LEU A 375 0.03 2.92 -29.34
C LEU A 375 -1.35 3.49 -28.99
N LEU A 376 -1.43 4.75 -28.54
CA LEU A 376 -2.68 5.37 -28.11
C LEU A 376 -3.67 5.53 -29.27
N ASP A 377 -3.21 6.05 -30.42
CA ASP A 377 -4.05 6.16 -31.63
C ASP A 377 -4.51 4.78 -32.12
N ARG A 378 -3.62 3.79 -32.10
CA ARG A 378 -3.97 2.42 -32.51
C ARG A 378 -5.09 1.87 -31.64
N VAL A 379 -4.98 1.96 -30.32
CA VAL A 379 -6.03 1.53 -29.38
C VAL A 379 -7.38 2.20 -29.70
N LEU A 380 -7.39 3.51 -29.98
CA LEU A 380 -8.61 4.22 -30.34
C LEU A 380 -9.23 3.73 -31.65
N ARG A 381 -8.42 3.36 -32.65
CA ARG A 381 -8.90 2.86 -33.95
C ARG A 381 -9.61 1.51 -33.89
N HIS A 382 -9.30 0.67 -32.90
CA HIS A 382 -9.96 -0.63 -32.72
C HIS A 382 -10.72 -0.74 -31.40
N ARG A 383 -11.12 0.40 -30.80
CA ARG A 383 -11.89 0.46 -29.55
C ARG A 383 -13.20 -0.34 -29.58
N ASP A 384 -13.87 -0.42 -30.73
CA ASP A 384 -15.09 -1.22 -30.90
C ASP A 384 -14.80 -2.73 -30.69
N ALA A 385 -13.65 -3.21 -31.18
CA ALA A 385 -13.24 -4.60 -30.98
C ALA A 385 -12.92 -4.85 -29.49
N ILE A 386 -12.17 -3.96 -28.84
CA ILE A 386 -11.85 -4.08 -27.41
C ILE A 386 -13.13 -4.16 -26.56
N ILE A 387 -14.05 -3.21 -26.73
CA ILE A 387 -15.27 -3.13 -25.92
C ILE A 387 -16.24 -4.29 -26.22
N SER A 388 -16.37 -4.73 -27.47
CA SER A 388 -17.23 -5.87 -27.81
C SER A 388 -16.72 -7.19 -27.23
N HIS A 389 -15.41 -7.44 -27.28
CA HIS A 389 -14.82 -8.64 -26.67
C HIS A 389 -14.95 -8.60 -25.14
N LEU A 390 -14.66 -7.46 -24.52
CA LEU A 390 -14.80 -7.32 -23.07
C LEU A 390 -16.26 -7.44 -22.62
N ASN A 391 -17.22 -6.95 -23.42
CA ASN A 391 -18.64 -7.16 -23.18
C ASN A 391 -19.01 -8.66 -23.21
N TRP A 392 -18.53 -9.39 -24.22
CA TRP A 392 -18.72 -10.84 -24.29
C TRP A 392 -18.12 -11.56 -23.07
N VAL A 393 -16.89 -11.22 -22.66
CA VAL A 393 -16.27 -11.78 -21.45
C VAL A 393 -17.11 -11.52 -20.20
N CYS A 394 -17.67 -10.31 -20.04
CA CYS A 394 -18.54 -10.00 -18.91
C CYS A 394 -19.81 -10.85 -18.90
N ILE A 395 -20.44 -11.07 -20.07
CA ILE A 395 -21.63 -11.95 -20.17
C ILE A 395 -21.25 -13.39 -19.85
N PHE A 396 -20.13 -13.87 -20.41
CA PHE A 396 -19.61 -15.21 -20.14
C PHE A 396 -19.37 -15.43 -18.64
N LEU A 397 -18.63 -14.53 -17.99
CA LEU A 397 -18.35 -14.60 -16.55
C LEU A 397 -19.61 -14.49 -15.70
N GLY A 398 -20.58 -13.62 -16.06
CA GLY A 398 -21.85 -13.53 -15.35
C GLY A 398 -22.62 -14.85 -15.35
N MET A 399 -22.70 -15.51 -16.51
CA MET A 399 -23.37 -16.81 -16.65
C MET A 399 -22.59 -17.95 -15.96
N HIS A 400 -21.26 -17.93 -16.02
CA HIS A 400 -20.38 -19.00 -15.50
C HIS A 400 -19.70 -18.64 -14.17
N ALA A 401 -20.32 -17.74 -13.40
CA ALA A 401 -19.95 -17.45 -12.02
C ALA A 401 -21.23 -17.31 -11.18
N PHE A 402 -22.00 -16.24 -11.41
CA PHE A 402 -23.25 -16.01 -10.69
C PHE A 402 -24.31 -17.07 -11.03
N GLY A 403 -24.36 -17.53 -12.28
CA GLY A 403 -25.24 -18.62 -12.69
C GLY A 403 -25.03 -19.92 -11.89
N PHE A 404 -23.82 -20.20 -11.41
CA PHE A 404 -23.56 -21.37 -10.55
C PHE A 404 -24.25 -21.27 -9.19
N TYR A 405 -24.35 -20.06 -8.62
CA TYR A 405 -25.06 -19.85 -7.36
C TYR A 405 -26.56 -20.08 -7.54
N VAL A 406 -27.16 -19.54 -8.61
CA VAL A 406 -28.58 -19.74 -8.92
C VAL A 406 -28.89 -21.21 -9.23
N HIS A 407 -28.00 -21.90 -9.96
CA HIS A 407 -28.08 -23.35 -10.17
C HIS A 407 -28.07 -24.10 -8.83
N ASN A 408 -27.13 -23.78 -7.95
CA ASN A 408 -27.02 -24.41 -6.64
C ASN A 408 -28.24 -24.19 -5.77
N ASP A 409 -28.78 -22.96 -5.71
CA ASP A 409 -30.01 -22.66 -4.97
C ASP A 409 -31.19 -23.47 -5.52
N THR A 410 -31.31 -23.55 -6.85
CA THR A 410 -32.39 -24.31 -7.51
C THR A 410 -32.27 -25.81 -7.22
N MET A 411 -31.09 -26.40 -7.40
CA MET A 411 -30.86 -27.83 -7.12
C MET A 411 -31.07 -28.16 -5.64
N ARG A 412 -30.64 -27.27 -4.74
CA ARG A 412 -30.87 -27.42 -3.30
C ARG A 412 -32.35 -27.36 -2.95
N ALA A 413 -33.09 -26.41 -3.51
CA ALA A 413 -34.53 -26.27 -3.31
C ALA A 413 -35.32 -27.47 -3.86
N LEU A 414 -34.86 -28.06 -4.97
CA LEU A 414 -35.44 -29.28 -5.56
C LEU A 414 -35.06 -30.58 -4.81
N GLY A 415 -34.31 -30.50 -3.70
CA GLY A 415 -33.88 -31.67 -2.94
C GLY A 415 -32.84 -32.52 -3.68
N ARG A 416 -32.06 -31.92 -4.57
CA ARG A 416 -31.03 -32.58 -5.40
C ARG A 416 -29.60 -32.12 -5.05
N PRO A 417 -29.11 -32.32 -3.81
CA PRO A 417 -27.79 -31.85 -3.41
C PRO A 417 -26.63 -32.52 -4.19
N GLN A 418 -26.85 -33.72 -4.72
CA GLN A 418 -25.86 -34.42 -5.56
C GLN A 418 -25.61 -33.73 -6.91
N ASP A 419 -26.51 -32.85 -7.35
CA ASP A 419 -26.40 -32.12 -8.62
C ASP A 419 -25.88 -30.69 -8.42
N MET A 420 -25.48 -30.33 -7.20
CA MET A 420 -24.88 -29.03 -6.89
C MET A 420 -23.39 -29.00 -7.20
N PHE A 421 -22.90 -27.81 -7.56
CA PHE A 421 -21.47 -27.50 -7.53
C PHE A 421 -21.00 -27.33 -6.08
N SER A 422 -20.30 -28.33 -5.55
CA SER A 422 -19.76 -28.33 -4.19
C SER A 422 -18.66 -29.38 -4.03
N ASP A 423 -17.88 -29.29 -2.95
CA ASP A 423 -16.83 -30.27 -2.66
C ASP A 423 -17.36 -31.70 -2.43
N LYS A 424 -18.66 -31.86 -2.13
CA LYS A 424 -19.29 -33.16 -1.85
C LYS A 424 -20.07 -33.74 -3.03
N ALA A 425 -20.12 -33.04 -4.16
CA ALA A 425 -20.90 -33.43 -5.33
C ALA A 425 -20.09 -33.13 -6.61
N ILE A 426 -20.56 -32.22 -7.47
CA ILE A 426 -19.84 -31.81 -8.67
C ILE A 426 -18.77 -30.80 -8.25
N GLN A 427 -17.50 -31.22 -8.27
CA GLN A 427 -16.40 -30.38 -7.80
C GLN A 427 -15.87 -29.46 -8.89
N LEU A 428 -15.63 -28.19 -8.55
CA LEU A 428 -14.90 -27.23 -9.40
C LEU A 428 -13.69 -26.74 -8.62
N GLN A 429 -12.62 -27.55 -8.60
CA GLN A 429 -11.44 -27.25 -7.79
C GLN A 429 -10.55 -26.17 -8.46
N PRO A 430 -10.05 -25.18 -7.70
CA PRO A 430 -9.10 -24.19 -8.20
C PRO A 430 -7.67 -24.75 -8.26
N ILE A 431 -7.46 -25.76 -9.11
CA ILE A 431 -6.22 -26.55 -9.16
C ILE A 431 -4.95 -25.70 -9.38
N PHE A 432 -5.06 -24.60 -10.12
CA PHE A 432 -3.92 -23.70 -10.35
C PHE A 432 -3.52 -22.95 -9.08
N ALA A 433 -4.49 -22.50 -8.28
CA ALA A 433 -4.20 -21.82 -7.02
C ALA A 433 -3.62 -22.80 -5.98
N GLN A 434 -4.16 -24.01 -5.91
CA GLN A 434 -3.62 -25.09 -5.07
C GLN A 434 -2.19 -25.46 -5.48
N TRP A 435 -1.90 -25.50 -6.79
CA TRP A 435 -0.54 -25.72 -7.29
C TRP A 435 0.43 -24.61 -6.87
N ILE A 436 0.03 -23.34 -6.97
CA ILE A 436 0.85 -22.20 -6.49
C ILE A 436 1.05 -22.27 -4.97
N GLN A 437 0.02 -22.60 -4.19
CA GLN A 437 0.16 -22.81 -2.74
C GLN A 437 1.24 -23.88 -2.44
N ASN A 438 1.21 -25.00 -3.16
CA ASN A 438 2.21 -26.07 -3.00
C ASN A 438 3.62 -25.61 -3.37
N ILE A 439 3.79 -24.81 -4.43
CA ILE A 439 5.11 -24.25 -4.78
C ILE A 439 5.65 -23.39 -3.63
N HIS A 440 4.83 -22.49 -3.07
CA HIS A 440 5.25 -21.62 -1.98
C HIS A 440 5.52 -22.40 -0.68
N LEU A 441 4.70 -23.40 -0.38
CA LEU A 441 4.89 -24.27 0.78
C LEU A 441 6.22 -25.05 0.70
N LEU A 442 6.60 -25.52 -0.49
CA LEU A 442 7.82 -26.28 -0.72
C LEU A 442 9.06 -25.41 -0.93
N ALA A 443 8.92 -24.09 -1.06
CA ALA A 443 10.04 -23.20 -1.38
C ALA A 443 11.19 -23.23 -0.36
N PRO A 444 10.94 -23.20 0.98
CA PRO A 444 12.02 -23.25 1.97
C PRO A 444 12.89 -24.50 1.81
N GLY A 445 14.21 -24.31 1.72
CA GLY A 445 15.16 -25.40 1.52
C GLY A 445 15.26 -25.95 0.08
N THR A 446 14.40 -25.50 -0.86
CA THR A 446 14.46 -25.91 -2.27
C THR A 446 14.71 -24.72 -3.20
N THR A 447 13.68 -24.02 -3.64
CA THR A 447 13.77 -22.82 -4.50
C THR A 447 14.15 -21.58 -3.69
N ALA A 448 14.02 -21.64 -2.36
CA ALA A 448 14.56 -20.68 -1.39
C ALA A 448 15.43 -21.41 -0.34
N PRO A 449 16.67 -21.83 -0.69
CA PRO A 449 17.52 -22.66 0.19
C PRO A 449 17.82 -22.06 1.56
N ASN A 450 17.89 -20.72 1.66
CA ASN A 450 18.27 -20.01 2.88
C ASN A 450 17.06 -19.56 3.73
N ALA A 451 15.83 -19.74 3.24
CA ALA A 451 14.63 -19.45 4.01
C ALA A 451 14.33 -20.61 4.97
N LEU A 452 13.96 -20.31 6.21
CA LEU A 452 13.65 -21.33 7.22
C LEU A 452 12.18 -21.73 7.23
N ALA A 453 11.29 -20.82 6.85
CA ALA A 453 9.84 -21.05 6.80
C ALA A 453 9.20 -20.45 5.55
N THR A 454 7.95 -20.83 5.29
CA THR A 454 7.13 -20.31 4.19
C THR A 454 6.98 -18.79 4.28
N THR A 455 6.79 -18.13 3.13
CA THR A 455 6.45 -16.70 3.06
C THR A 455 5.20 -16.36 3.88
N SER A 456 4.21 -17.27 3.89
CA SER A 456 2.99 -17.14 4.70
C SER A 456 2.43 -18.51 5.05
N TYR A 457 1.99 -18.67 6.30
CA TYR A 457 1.26 -19.86 6.75
C TYR A 457 -0.12 -20.01 6.09
N ALA A 458 -0.62 -18.98 5.39
CA ALA A 458 -1.83 -19.09 4.58
C ALA A 458 -1.66 -20.07 3.40
N PHE A 459 -0.45 -20.23 2.87
CA PHE A 459 -0.16 -21.17 1.77
C PHE A 459 -0.06 -22.63 2.21
N GLY A 460 0.07 -22.88 3.52
CA GLY A 460 0.30 -24.21 4.07
C GLY A 460 1.19 -24.17 5.32
N GLY A 461 1.41 -25.34 5.92
CA GLY A 461 2.23 -25.49 7.13
C GLY A 461 1.38 -25.63 8.40
N GLU A 462 1.94 -25.19 9.51
CA GLU A 462 1.35 -25.34 10.85
C GLU A 462 0.39 -24.20 11.19
N ILE A 463 -0.47 -24.42 12.19
CA ILE A 463 -1.31 -23.38 12.77
C ILE A 463 -0.47 -22.60 13.78
N VAL A 464 -0.45 -21.28 13.64
CA VAL A 464 0.19 -20.37 14.60
C VAL A 464 -0.89 -19.83 15.54
N GLU A 465 -0.74 -20.07 16.83
CA GLU A 465 -1.69 -19.66 17.87
C GLU A 465 -1.01 -18.73 18.88
N ILE A 466 -1.69 -17.63 19.23
CA ILE A 466 -1.24 -16.67 20.26
C ILE A 466 -2.40 -16.43 21.22
N GLY A 467 -2.20 -16.74 22.50
CA GLY A 467 -3.18 -16.45 23.55
C GLY A 467 -4.56 -17.10 23.33
N GLY A 468 -4.60 -18.37 22.90
CA GLY A 468 -5.85 -19.09 22.67
C GLY A 468 -6.54 -18.77 21.33
N LYS A 469 -5.92 -17.93 20.49
CA LYS A 469 -6.47 -17.46 19.20
C LYS A 469 -5.54 -17.84 18.06
N ILE A 470 -6.12 -18.24 16.93
CA ILE A 470 -5.37 -18.53 15.70
C ILE A 470 -4.88 -17.20 15.12
N ALA A 471 -3.56 -17.00 15.09
CA ALA A 471 -2.93 -15.89 14.39
C ALA A 471 -2.94 -16.13 12.88
N MET A 472 -2.58 -17.35 12.44
CA MET A 472 -2.66 -17.75 11.05
C MET A 472 -2.79 -19.28 10.93
N MET A 473 -3.50 -19.73 9.91
CA MET A 473 -3.63 -21.14 9.54
C MET A 473 -3.66 -21.30 8.02
N PRO A 474 -3.35 -22.50 7.49
CA PRO A 474 -3.50 -22.79 6.07
C PRO A 474 -4.92 -22.48 5.56
N ILE A 475 -5.02 -21.66 4.53
CA ILE A 475 -6.29 -21.31 3.88
C ILE A 475 -6.52 -22.29 2.74
N LYS A 476 -7.35 -23.30 2.99
CA LYS A 476 -7.72 -24.30 1.97
C LYS A 476 -8.65 -23.68 0.93
N LEU A 477 -8.36 -23.94 -0.33
CA LEU A 477 -9.15 -23.46 -1.47
C LEU A 477 -9.95 -24.63 -2.06
N GLY A 478 -11.28 -24.55 -1.99
CA GLY A 478 -12.21 -25.55 -2.53
C GLY A 478 -13.12 -25.00 -3.63
N THR A 479 -14.23 -25.69 -3.87
CA THR A 479 -15.23 -25.30 -4.90
C THR A 479 -15.87 -23.95 -4.58
N ALA A 480 -16.12 -23.64 -3.31
CA ALA A 480 -16.67 -22.35 -2.91
C ALA A 480 -15.71 -21.19 -3.25
N ASP A 481 -14.41 -21.39 -3.04
CA ASP A 481 -13.37 -20.42 -3.37
C ASP A 481 -13.27 -20.22 -4.87
N PHE A 482 -13.33 -21.30 -5.66
CA PHE A 482 -13.38 -21.20 -7.13
C PHE A 482 -14.55 -20.32 -7.58
N MET A 483 -15.75 -20.55 -7.04
CA MET A 483 -16.95 -19.79 -7.39
C MET A 483 -16.81 -18.30 -7.03
N VAL A 484 -16.37 -17.97 -5.82
CA VAL A 484 -16.27 -16.56 -5.38
C VAL A 484 -15.16 -15.80 -6.14
N HIS A 485 -14.05 -16.45 -6.49
CA HIS A 485 -13.01 -15.82 -7.29
C HIS A 485 -13.48 -15.51 -8.72
N HIS A 486 -14.36 -16.33 -9.30
CA HIS A 486 -14.99 -16.01 -10.60
C HIS A 486 -16.02 -14.89 -10.48
N ILE A 487 -16.67 -14.71 -9.32
CA ILE A 487 -17.46 -13.50 -9.04
C ILE A 487 -16.57 -12.26 -8.97
N HIS A 488 -15.43 -12.33 -8.27
CA HIS A 488 -14.47 -11.21 -8.24
C HIS A 488 -13.99 -10.87 -9.66
N ALA A 489 -13.64 -11.87 -10.47
CA ALA A 489 -13.27 -11.66 -11.86
C ALA A 489 -14.41 -10.98 -12.63
N PHE A 490 -15.64 -11.48 -12.52
CA PHE A 490 -16.81 -10.89 -13.17
C PHE A 490 -16.99 -9.40 -12.82
N THR A 491 -17.02 -9.07 -11.52
CA THR A 491 -17.28 -7.69 -11.08
C THR A 491 -16.15 -6.73 -11.46
N ILE A 492 -14.90 -7.19 -11.42
CA ILE A 492 -13.74 -6.40 -11.89
C ILE A 492 -13.84 -6.17 -13.40
N HIS A 493 -14.13 -7.19 -14.20
CA HIS A 493 -14.23 -7.05 -15.66
C HIS A 493 -15.37 -6.13 -16.08
N VAL A 494 -16.53 -6.19 -15.40
CA VAL A 494 -17.63 -5.25 -15.64
C VAL A 494 -17.24 -3.82 -15.27
N THR A 495 -16.53 -3.64 -14.16
CA THR A 495 -16.02 -2.32 -13.77
C THR A 495 -15.05 -1.78 -14.81
N VAL A 496 -14.10 -2.58 -15.27
CA VAL A 496 -13.17 -2.21 -16.36
C VAL A 496 -13.92 -1.90 -17.65
N LEU A 497 -14.95 -2.68 -18.00
CA LEU A 497 -15.78 -2.43 -19.19
C LEU A 497 -16.40 -1.03 -19.16
N ILE A 498 -16.99 -0.66 -18.02
CA ILE A 498 -17.63 0.65 -17.84
C ILE A 498 -16.60 1.76 -17.93
N LEU A 499 -15.51 1.66 -17.15
CA LEU A 499 -14.47 2.68 -17.07
C LEU A 499 -13.74 2.86 -18.40
N LEU A 500 -13.27 1.78 -19.01
CA LEU A 500 -12.53 1.80 -20.28
C LEU A 500 -13.41 2.30 -21.43
N LYS A 501 -14.69 1.91 -21.47
CA LYS A 501 -15.64 2.47 -22.46
C LYS A 501 -15.82 3.97 -22.27
N GLY A 502 -15.86 4.45 -21.03
CA GLY A 502 -15.89 5.89 -20.72
C GLY A 502 -14.70 6.63 -21.35
N VAL A 503 -13.48 6.13 -21.11
CA VAL A 503 -12.24 6.72 -21.65
C VAL A 503 -12.19 6.66 -23.18
N LEU A 504 -12.41 5.49 -23.79
CA LEU A 504 -12.23 5.28 -25.23
C LEU A 504 -13.28 6.01 -26.10
N TYR A 505 -14.46 6.30 -25.54
CA TYR A 505 -15.56 6.97 -26.25
C TYR A 505 -15.84 8.38 -25.72
N ALA A 506 -14.92 8.96 -24.94
CA ALA A 506 -15.02 10.32 -24.43
C ALA A 506 -15.05 11.34 -25.57
N ARG A 507 -14.19 11.18 -26.58
CA ARG A 507 -14.07 12.16 -27.69
C ARG A 507 -15.12 12.03 -28.79
N SER A 508 -15.53 10.80 -29.10
CA SER A 508 -16.45 10.52 -30.20
C SER A 508 -17.07 9.15 -30.08
N SER A 509 -18.21 8.95 -30.74
CA SER A 509 -18.91 7.67 -30.87
C SER A 509 -19.67 7.63 -32.19
N LYS A 510 -20.19 6.46 -32.57
CA LYS A 510 -21.07 6.34 -33.76
C LYS A 510 -22.35 7.19 -33.64
N LEU A 511 -22.82 7.42 -32.42
CA LEU A 511 -24.03 8.18 -32.14
C LEU A 511 -23.78 9.69 -32.07
N ILE A 512 -22.71 10.11 -31.38
CA ILE A 512 -22.30 11.51 -31.22
C ILE A 512 -20.86 11.63 -31.70
N PRO A 513 -20.63 12.06 -32.96
CA PRO A 513 -19.30 12.17 -33.54
C PRO A 513 -18.44 13.27 -32.92
N ASP A 514 -19.06 14.36 -32.47
CA ASP A 514 -18.45 15.60 -31.98
C ASP A 514 -18.49 15.74 -30.44
N LYS A 515 -18.59 14.62 -29.72
CA LYS A 515 -18.77 14.60 -28.26
C LYS A 515 -17.71 15.38 -27.49
N ALA A 516 -16.46 15.43 -27.97
CA ALA A 516 -15.40 16.21 -27.36
C ALA A 516 -15.75 17.70 -27.17
N ASN A 517 -16.62 18.27 -28.02
CA ASN A 517 -17.05 19.67 -27.92
C ASN A 517 -18.06 19.92 -26.80
N LEU A 518 -18.69 18.86 -26.28
CA LEU A 518 -19.69 18.94 -25.21
C LEU A 518 -19.06 18.93 -23.81
N GLY A 519 -17.78 18.56 -23.71
CA GLY A 519 -17.06 18.37 -22.44
C GLY A 519 -17.08 16.94 -21.92
#